data_AF-A0A976FHC3-F1
#
_entry.id   AF-A0A976FHC3-F1
#
_cell.length_a   1.000
_cell.length_b   1.000
_cell.length_c   1.000
_cell.angle_alpha   90.00
_cell.angle_beta   90.00
_cell.angle_gamma   90.00
#
_symmetry.space_group_name_H-M   'P 1'
#
loop_
_entity.id
_entity.type
_entity.pdbx_description
1 polymer ?
#
loop_
_entity_poly.entity_id
_entity_poly.type
_entity_poly.pdbx_seq_one_letter_code
_entity_poly.pdbx_strand_id
1 'polypeptide(L)'
;MAHYGRAGGDRMQIAVDVDHTLAKMMECAAEWHEEEHGAKIDVETVESSSWSSIWGENDAMAKTHQFYESRHFETGLAVVAGANEVLKPLRKYFALVAITDRPRVVEKQTREWLDHHFSGVFDKLAFVNEESSDRLISRKKLYDDFKVKIAVSSDAAIVEAAANVEYKVFIGSVPWSKKAVQVSSNVFQVTDWSAAKEVFAQLIEKLELEPIDKIFPGPRLSRYNEDLVTVSTRKPAVFYANIINSKFTQKQESIRLQASEAAITTAVQAAEILRSQNNAITTKISTRYALNRPKDRGGYRVPKLELVLNCVARKA
;
A
#
# COMPACT_ATOMS: atom_id res chain seq x y z
N MET A 1 26.77 14.30 -0.10
CA MET A 1 25.50 13.97 0.59
C MET A 1 24.37 14.13 -0.39
N ALA A 2 23.65 13.06 -0.74
CA ALA A 2 22.62 13.10 -1.78
C ALA A 2 21.25 13.42 -1.16
N HIS A 3 20.69 14.56 -1.53
CA HIS A 3 19.32 14.97 -1.19
C HIS A 3 18.32 14.06 -1.92
N TYR A 4 17.93 12.96 -1.27
CA TYR A 4 16.64 12.32 -1.54
C TYR A 4 15.54 13.33 -1.18
N GLY A 5 14.49 13.42 -1.99
CA GLY A 5 13.43 14.43 -1.87
C GLY A 5 12.98 14.65 -0.44
N ARG A 6 13.48 15.73 0.18
CA ARG A 6 12.94 16.29 1.41
C ARG A 6 11.62 16.97 1.06
N ALA A 7 10.56 16.17 1.06
CA ALA A 7 9.20 16.64 1.25
C ALA A 7 8.35 15.66 2.09
N GLY A 8 8.86 14.47 2.41
CA GLY A 8 8.11 13.45 3.15
C GLY A 8 8.55 13.20 4.60
N GLY A 9 9.67 13.77 5.06
CA GLY A 9 10.26 13.46 6.37
C GLY A 9 9.68 14.23 7.56
N ASP A 10 9.21 15.46 7.34
CA ASP A 10 8.68 16.34 8.39
C ASP A 10 7.15 16.45 8.41
N ARG A 11 6.46 15.93 7.39
CA ARG A 11 5.00 15.97 7.36
C ARG A 11 4.45 14.88 8.26
N MET A 12 3.47 15.27 9.08
CA MET A 12 2.77 14.36 9.94
C MET A 12 2.00 13.32 9.13
N GLN A 13 1.92 12.10 9.65
CA GLN A 13 1.48 10.93 8.88
C GLN A 13 0.03 10.59 9.19
N ILE A 14 -0.78 10.49 8.14
CA ILE A 14 -2.12 9.92 8.20
C ILE A 14 -2.09 8.54 7.56
N ALA A 15 -2.52 7.53 8.31
CA ALA A 15 -2.79 6.22 7.76
C ALA A 15 -4.27 6.09 7.39
N VAL A 16 -4.54 5.66 6.18
CA VAL A 16 -5.89 5.46 5.66
C VAL A 16 -6.02 3.99 5.28
N ASP A 17 -6.96 3.31 5.92
CA ASP A 17 -7.35 1.96 5.57
C ASP A 17 -7.91 1.93 4.15
N VAL A 18 -7.64 0.89 3.37
CA VAL A 18 -8.10 0.82 1.97
C VAL A 18 -9.51 0.23 1.89
N ASP A 19 -9.68 -0.95 2.47
CA ASP A 19 -10.91 -1.72 2.38
C ASP A 19 -12.00 -1.03 3.20
N HIS A 20 -13.20 -0.93 2.63
CA HIS A 20 -14.37 -0.22 3.17
C HIS A 20 -14.26 1.30 3.26
N THR A 21 -13.07 1.81 3.48
CA THR A 21 -12.81 3.22 3.73
C THR A 21 -12.57 3.99 2.42
N LEU A 22 -11.81 3.40 1.50
CA LEU A 22 -11.57 3.92 0.16
C LEU A 22 -12.28 3.08 -0.91
N ALA A 23 -12.37 1.77 -0.69
CA ALA A 23 -12.92 0.81 -1.63
C ALA A 23 -14.22 0.20 -1.09
N LYS A 24 -15.23 0.07 -1.95
CA LYS A 24 -16.51 -0.61 -1.68
C LYS A 24 -16.36 -2.12 -1.74
N MET A 25 -15.56 -2.65 -0.82
CA MET A 25 -15.08 -4.03 -0.86
C MET A 25 -16.19 -5.04 -0.57
N MET A 26 -17.15 -4.73 0.31
CA MET A 26 -18.27 -5.65 0.60
C MET A 26 -19.25 -5.70 -0.56
N GLU A 27 -19.53 -4.57 -1.18
CA GLU A 27 -20.45 -4.47 -2.31
C GLU A 27 -19.89 -5.24 -3.51
N CYS A 28 -18.60 -5.06 -3.81
CA CYS A 28 -17.92 -5.81 -4.86
C CYS A 28 -17.92 -7.32 -4.59
N ALA A 29 -17.72 -7.73 -3.33
CA ALA A 29 -17.78 -9.11 -2.91
C ALA A 29 -19.19 -9.71 -3.02
N ALA A 30 -20.21 -8.98 -2.57
CA ALA A 30 -21.60 -9.41 -2.67
C ALA A 30 -22.06 -9.58 -4.12
N GLU A 31 -21.67 -8.65 -5.01
CA GLU A 31 -21.94 -8.72 -6.45
C GLU A 31 -21.29 -9.98 -7.07
N TRP A 32 -20.01 -10.21 -6.78
CA TRP A 32 -19.31 -11.41 -7.24
C TRP A 32 -20.00 -12.71 -6.78
N HIS A 33 -20.44 -12.77 -5.52
CA HIS A 33 -21.08 -13.96 -4.97
C HIS A 33 -22.47 -14.21 -5.56
N GLU A 34 -23.23 -13.15 -5.83
CA GLU A 34 -24.50 -13.26 -6.54
C GLU A 34 -24.29 -13.81 -7.96
N GLU A 35 -23.24 -13.38 -8.66
CA GLU A 35 -22.92 -13.88 -10.01
C GLU A 35 -22.44 -15.34 -10.01
N GLU A 36 -21.48 -15.71 -9.14
CA GLU A 36 -20.88 -17.05 -9.14
C GLU A 36 -21.76 -18.12 -8.47
N HIS A 37 -22.56 -17.73 -7.48
CA HIS A 37 -23.32 -18.68 -6.65
C HIS A 37 -24.84 -18.49 -6.74
N GLY A 38 -25.33 -17.48 -7.48
CA GLY A 38 -26.77 -17.23 -7.64
C GLY A 38 -27.47 -16.80 -6.35
N ALA A 39 -26.72 -16.43 -5.32
CA ALA A 39 -27.22 -16.11 -3.99
C ALA A 39 -26.88 -14.67 -3.64
N LYS A 40 -27.92 -13.83 -3.58
CA LYS A 40 -27.79 -12.42 -3.23
C LYS A 40 -27.43 -12.24 -1.75
N ILE A 41 -26.47 -11.36 -1.50
CA ILE A 41 -26.08 -10.96 -0.16
C ILE A 41 -26.54 -9.53 0.07
N ASP A 42 -27.32 -9.32 1.13
CA ASP A 42 -27.69 -7.99 1.57
C ASP A 42 -26.57 -7.40 2.42
N VAL A 43 -25.75 -6.54 1.82
CA VAL A 43 -24.62 -5.89 2.48
C VAL A 43 -25.07 -5.13 3.73
N GLU A 44 -26.29 -4.58 3.76
CA GLU A 44 -26.81 -3.83 4.91
C GLU A 44 -27.01 -4.68 6.18
N THR A 45 -27.06 -6.01 6.02
CA THR A 45 -27.21 -6.97 7.13
C THR A 45 -25.88 -7.50 7.66
N VAL A 46 -24.76 -7.19 7.00
CA VAL A 46 -23.43 -7.66 7.42
C VAL A 46 -23.04 -6.98 8.73
N GLU A 47 -22.57 -7.75 9.69
CA GLU A 47 -22.29 -7.28 11.06
C GLU A 47 -20.81 -6.98 11.32
N SER A 48 -19.90 -7.45 10.46
CA SER A 48 -18.45 -7.27 10.63
C SER A 48 -17.68 -7.35 9.31
N SER A 49 -16.42 -6.94 9.33
CA SER A 49 -15.47 -7.06 8.20
C SER A 49 -14.97 -8.48 7.95
N SER A 50 -15.38 -9.48 8.76
CA SER A 50 -15.00 -10.86 8.54
C SER A 50 -15.63 -11.41 7.27
N TRP A 51 -14.82 -12.11 6.46
CA TRP A 51 -15.32 -12.83 5.29
C TRP A 51 -16.40 -13.87 5.63
N SER A 52 -16.35 -14.46 6.82
CA SER A 52 -17.39 -15.37 7.28
C SER A 52 -18.75 -14.69 7.49
N SER A 53 -18.77 -13.38 7.79
CA SER A 53 -20.02 -12.61 7.90
C SER A 53 -20.71 -12.37 6.55
N ILE A 54 -19.99 -12.61 5.44
CA ILE A 54 -20.51 -12.44 4.08
C ILE A 54 -20.79 -13.80 3.46
N TRP A 55 -19.85 -14.73 3.57
CA TRP A 55 -19.91 -16.03 2.91
C TRP A 55 -20.63 -17.12 3.71
N GLY A 56 -20.82 -16.89 5.01
CA GLY A 56 -21.06 -17.94 6.00
C GLY A 56 -19.76 -18.59 6.49
N GLU A 57 -19.82 -19.36 7.58
CA GLU A 57 -18.63 -20.01 8.16
C GLU A 57 -18.03 -21.09 7.26
N ASN A 58 -18.85 -21.73 6.43
CA ASN A 58 -18.42 -22.78 5.51
C ASN A 58 -17.76 -22.16 4.28
N ASP A 59 -16.57 -22.66 3.92
CA ASP A 59 -15.84 -22.33 2.69
C ASP A 59 -15.38 -20.86 2.54
N ALA A 60 -15.45 -20.04 3.60
CA ALA A 60 -15.07 -18.63 3.54
C ALA A 60 -13.66 -18.39 2.98
N MET A 61 -12.68 -19.23 3.36
CA MET A 61 -11.31 -19.14 2.85
C MET A 61 -11.23 -19.40 1.34
N ALA A 62 -11.92 -20.44 0.85
CA ALA A 62 -11.90 -20.80 -0.55
C ALA A 62 -12.59 -19.73 -1.41
N LYS A 63 -13.75 -19.24 -0.96
CA LYS A 63 -14.48 -18.15 -1.62
C LYS A 63 -13.68 -16.85 -1.63
N THR A 64 -13.02 -16.49 -0.53
CA THR A 64 -12.14 -15.31 -0.48
C THR A 64 -11.00 -15.42 -1.50
N HIS A 65 -10.39 -16.60 -1.65
CA HIS A 65 -9.36 -16.81 -2.66
C HIS A 65 -9.90 -16.63 -4.09
N GLN A 66 -11.03 -17.27 -4.39
CA GLN A 66 -11.70 -17.15 -5.70
C GLN A 66 -12.12 -15.71 -6.00
N PHE A 67 -12.64 -14.98 -5.01
CA PHE A 67 -13.00 -13.58 -5.14
C PHE A 67 -11.81 -12.72 -5.55
N TYR A 68 -10.65 -12.90 -4.91
CA TYR A 68 -9.44 -12.14 -5.24
C TYR A 68 -8.87 -12.44 -6.63
N GLU A 69 -9.13 -13.64 -7.17
CA GLU A 69 -8.77 -14.03 -8.53
C GLU A 69 -9.82 -13.62 -9.58
N SER A 70 -11.00 -13.18 -9.13
CA SER A 70 -12.12 -12.85 -10.00
C SER A 70 -11.93 -11.54 -10.78
N ARG A 71 -12.64 -11.44 -11.90
CA ARG A 71 -12.76 -10.20 -12.68
C ARG A 71 -13.43 -9.06 -11.89
N HIS A 72 -14.30 -9.40 -10.94
CA HIS A 72 -14.97 -8.44 -10.07
C HIS A 72 -13.96 -7.67 -9.23
N PHE A 73 -13.04 -8.36 -8.57
CA PHE A 73 -11.99 -7.70 -7.81
C PHE A 73 -11.02 -6.92 -8.73
N GLU A 74 -10.67 -7.47 -9.89
CA GLU A 74 -9.75 -6.82 -10.83
C GLU A 74 -10.29 -5.50 -11.40
N THR A 75 -11.59 -5.43 -11.72
CA THR A 75 -12.16 -4.31 -12.51
C THR A 75 -13.44 -3.70 -11.94
N GLY A 76 -14.17 -4.41 -11.09
CA GLY A 76 -15.45 -3.99 -10.53
C GLY A 76 -15.34 -3.26 -9.19
N LEU A 77 -14.16 -3.22 -8.56
CA LEU A 77 -13.99 -2.60 -7.25
C LEU A 77 -14.21 -1.07 -7.29
N ALA A 78 -15.35 -0.61 -6.79
CA ALA A 78 -15.72 0.80 -6.79
C ALA A 78 -15.09 1.60 -5.63
N VAL A 79 -14.98 2.92 -5.81
CA VAL A 79 -14.47 3.87 -4.81
C VAL A 79 -15.60 4.37 -3.91
N VAL A 80 -15.29 4.62 -2.64
CA VAL A 80 -16.18 5.34 -1.72
C VAL A 80 -16.20 6.83 -2.11
N ALA A 81 -17.39 7.37 -2.37
CA ALA A 81 -17.57 8.72 -2.85
C ALA A 81 -16.98 9.78 -1.90
N GLY A 82 -16.38 10.84 -2.47
CA GLY A 82 -15.83 11.97 -1.71
C GLY A 82 -14.42 11.78 -1.15
N ALA A 83 -13.88 10.55 -1.17
CA ALA A 83 -12.59 10.25 -0.56
C ALA A 83 -11.43 11.03 -1.20
N ASN A 84 -11.39 11.09 -2.54
CA ASN A 84 -10.28 11.73 -3.26
C ASN A 84 -10.33 13.26 -3.11
N GLU A 85 -11.53 13.83 -3.15
CA GLU A 85 -11.81 15.25 -2.97
C GLU A 85 -11.34 15.76 -1.60
N VAL A 86 -11.38 14.89 -0.58
CA VAL A 86 -10.94 15.21 0.78
C VAL A 86 -9.46 14.95 0.96
N LEU A 87 -8.95 13.79 0.54
CA LEU A 87 -7.56 13.39 0.80
C LEU A 87 -6.55 14.19 -0.03
N LYS A 88 -6.87 14.54 -1.28
CA LYS A 88 -5.92 15.20 -2.17
C LYS A 88 -5.48 16.58 -1.66
N PRO A 89 -6.37 17.48 -1.18
CA PRO A 89 -5.97 18.73 -0.55
C PRO A 89 -5.17 18.55 0.74
N LEU A 90 -5.38 17.47 1.51
CA LEU A 90 -4.68 17.23 2.77
C LEU A 90 -3.18 17.01 2.59
N ARG A 91 -2.72 16.66 1.38
CA ARG A 91 -1.28 16.54 1.09
C ARG A 91 -0.47 17.80 1.41
N LYS A 92 -1.09 18.99 1.45
CA LYS A 92 -0.37 20.22 1.82
C LYS A 92 0.06 20.27 3.28
N TYR A 93 -0.58 19.47 4.13
CA TYR A 93 -0.33 19.42 5.57
C TYR A 93 0.27 18.07 5.99
N PHE A 94 -0.19 16.98 5.36
CA PHE A 94 0.10 15.62 5.80
C PHE A 94 0.79 14.79 4.71
N ALA A 95 1.55 13.79 5.15
CA ALA A 95 1.93 12.65 4.33
C ALA A 95 0.90 11.53 4.51
N LEU A 96 0.50 10.90 3.40
CA LEU A 96 -0.59 9.93 3.40
C LEU A 96 -0.04 8.52 3.12
N VAL A 97 -0.33 7.56 3.99
CA VAL A 97 -0.03 6.14 3.80
C VAL A 97 -1.33 5.34 3.69
N ALA A 98 -1.47 4.56 2.62
CA ALA A 98 -2.54 3.58 2.50
C ALA A 98 -2.15 2.30 3.25
N ILE A 99 -3.06 1.73 4.03
CA ILE A 99 -2.86 0.46 4.75
C ILE A 99 -3.99 -0.50 4.41
N THR A 100 -3.69 -1.79 4.20
CA THR A 100 -4.68 -2.79 3.83
C THR A 100 -4.36 -4.16 4.43
N ASP A 101 -5.39 -4.96 4.71
CA ASP A 101 -5.29 -6.35 5.15
C ASP A 101 -5.39 -7.36 4.00
N ARG A 102 -5.40 -6.88 2.75
CA ARG A 102 -5.42 -7.74 1.56
C ARG A 102 -4.21 -8.69 1.54
N PRO A 103 -4.37 -9.91 0.99
CA PRO A 103 -3.25 -10.81 0.81
C PRO A 103 -2.25 -10.24 -0.20
N ARG A 104 -0.97 -10.58 -0.04
CA ARG A 104 0.11 -10.08 -0.92
C ARG A 104 -0.05 -10.50 -2.38
N VAL A 105 -0.78 -11.59 -2.64
CA VAL A 105 -1.07 -12.07 -4.01
C VAL A 105 -1.79 -11.03 -4.87
N VAL A 106 -2.57 -10.12 -4.26
CA VAL A 106 -3.27 -9.03 -4.96
C VAL A 106 -2.60 -7.66 -4.83
N GLU A 107 -1.32 -7.64 -4.45
CA GLU A 107 -0.59 -6.39 -4.24
C GLU A 107 -0.53 -5.52 -5.50
N LYS A 108 -0.26 -6.15 -6.65
CA LYS A 108 -0.16 -5.44 -7.93
C LYS A 108 -1.48 -4.74 -8.27
N GLN A 109 -2.59 -5.47 -8.20
CA GLN A 109 -3.93 -4.98 -8.48
C GLN A 109 -4.30 -3.83 -7.53
N THR A 110 -3.97 -3.97 -6.24
CA THR A 110 -4.22 -2.93 -5.24
C THR A 110 -3.43 -1.64 -5.53
N ARG A 111 -2.15 -1.76 -5.92
CA ARG A 111 -1.32 -0.61 -6.32
C ARG A 111 -1.85 0.07 -7.56
N GLU A 112 -2.24 -0.70 -8.57
CA GLU A 112 -2.80 -0.18 -9.83
C GLU A 112 -4.14 0.51 -9.59
N TRP A 113 -5.01 -0.07 -8.76
CA TRP A 113 -6.28 0.52 -8.36
C TRP A 113 -6.09 1.86 -7.63
N LEU A 114 -5.18 1.93 -6.65
CA LEU A 114 -4.88 3.19 -5.95
C LEU A 114 -4.28 4.24 -6.90
N ASP A 115 -3.40 3.84 -7.82
CA ASP A 115 -2.84 4.78 -8.80
C ASP A 115 -3.91 5.31 -9.77
N HIS A 116 -4.91 4.50 -10.10
CA HIS A 116 -6.01 4.90 -10.98
C HIS A 116 -6.98 5.86 -10.29
N HIS A 117 -7.46 5.51 -9.09
CA HIS A 117 -8.52 6.24 -8.40
C HIS A 117 -8.00 7.37 -7.49
N PHE A 118 -6.79 7.22 -6.95
CA PHE A 118 -6.16 8.14 -6.00
C PHE A 118 -4.80 8.62 -6.51
N SER A 119 -4.71 8.89 -7.82
CA SER A 119 -3.48 9.31 -8.50
C SER A 119 -2.79 10.47 -7.78
N GLY A 120 -1.59 10.19 -7.24
CA GLY A 120 -0.76 11.18 -6.57
C GLY A 120 -1.26 11.59 -5.18
N VAL A 121 -2.18 10.85 -4.57
CA VAL A 121 -2.69 11.10 -3.21
C VAL A 121 -1.78 10.46 -2.17
N PHE A 122 -1.45 9.18 -2.31
CA PHE A 122 -0.67 8.45 -1.32
C PHE A 122 0.84 8.53 -1.57
N ASP A 123 1.60 8.67 -0.49
CA ASP A 123 3.05 8.63 -0.49
C ASP A 123 3.58 7.19 -0.39
N LYS A 124 2.83 6.30 0.26
CA LYS A 124 3.17 4.87 0.47
C LYS A 124 1.91 4.01 0.52
N LEU A 125 2.08 2.72 0.25
CA LEU A 125 1.12 1.64 0.51
C LEU A 125 1.82 0.59 1.37
N ALA A 126 1.16 0.13 2.43
CA ALA A 126 1.63 -0.95 3.29
C ALA A 126 0.55 -2.02 3.46
N PHE A 127 0.97 -3.27 3.47
CA PHE A 127 0.10 -4.42 3.73
C PHE A 127 0.36 -4.91 5.16
N VAL A 128 -0.71 -5.15 5.89
CA VAL A 128 -0.64 -5.84 7.18
C VAL A 128 -0.23 -7.29 6.91
N ASN A 129 0.75 -7.77 7.67
CA ASN A 129 1.35 -9.08 7.43
C ASN A 129 0.35 -10.20 7.73
N GLU A 130 0.04 -11.00 6.71
CA GLU A 130 -0.93 -12.11 6.79
C GLU A 130 -0.40 -13.32 7.59
N GLU A 131 0.93 -13.49 7.68
CA GLU A 131 1.56 -14.62 8.40
C GLU A 131 1.75 -14.39 9.90
N SER A 132 1.53 -13.17 10.41
CA SER A 132 1.49 -13.00 11.86
C SER A 132 0.21 -13.64 12.37
N SER A 133 0.33 -14.54 13.37
CA SER A 133 -0.82 -15.09 14.09
C SER A 133 -1.74 -14.01 14.67
N ASP A 134 -1.28 -12.77 14.70
CA ASP A 134 -2.01 -11.61 15.17
C ASP A 134 -1.86 -10.40 14.20
N ARG A 135 -2.90 -10.18 13.38
CA ARG A 135 -2.99 -9.03 12.45
C ARG A 135 -2.95 -7.68 13.18
N LEU A 136 -3.42 -7.64 14.44
CA LEU A 136 -3.45 -6.45 15.26
C LEU A 136 -2.03 -5.97 15.58
N ILE A 137 -1.14 -6.90 15.97
CA ILE A 137 0.28 -6.59 16.23
C ILE A 137 0.95 -6.03 14.98
N SER A 138 0.69 -6.66 13.82
CA SER A 138 1.26 -6.21 12.55
C SER A 138 0.79 -4.81 12.16
N ARG A 139 -0.50 -4.50 12.30
CA ARG A 139 -1.06 -3.17 12.01
C ARG A 139 -0.54 -2.12 13.00
N LYS A 140 -0.48 -2.44 14.30
CA LYS A 140 0.11 -1.58 15.33
C LYS A 140 1.57 -1.24 15.02
N LYS A 141 2.37 -2.22 14.63
CA LYS A 141 3.76 -2.01 14.22
C LYS A 141 3.87 -1.07 13.02
N LEU A 142 3.00 -1.19 12.03
CA LEU A 142 2.99 -0.25 10.89
C LEU A 142 2.67 1.18 11.34
N TYR A 143 1.73 1.37 12.25
CA TYR A 143 1.44 2.69 12.81
C TYR A 143 2.65 3.28 13.55
N ASP A 144 3.35 2.46 14.35
CA ASP A 144 4.57 2.87 15.06
C ASP A 144 5.72 3.19 14.09
N ASP A 145 6.00 2.31 13.12
CA ASP A 145 7.07 2.45 12.13
C ASP A 145 6.89 3.69 11.24
N PHE A 146 5.64 3.98 10.86
CA PHE A 146 5.31 5.19 10.12
C PHE A 146 5.07 6.41 11.00
N LYS A 147 5.10 6.29 12.33
CA LYS A 147 4.80 7.40 13.27
C LYS A 147 3.45 8.07 12.95
N VAL A 148 2.43 7.24 12.77
CA VAL A 148 1.09 7.67 12.40
C VAL A 148 0.48 8.50 13.52
N LYS A 149 0.00 9.70 13.19
CA LYS A 149 -0.71 10.57 14.13
C LYS A 149 -2.22 10.45 14.01
N ILE A 150 -2.71 10.22 12.79
CA ILE A 150 -4.14 10.10 12.50
C ILE A 150 -4.37 8.78 11.77
N ALA A 151 -5.22 7.93 12.33
CA ALA A 151 -5.70 6.71 11.68
C ALA A 151 -7.12 6.92 11.15
N VAL A 152 -7.36 6.57 9.90
CA VAL A 152 -8.66 6.68 9.22
C VAL A 152 -9.11 5.31 8.78
N SER A 153 -10.30 4.89 9.19
CA SER A 153 -10.91 3.63 8.76
C SER A 153 -12.42 3.70 8.87
N SER A 154 -13.14 2.74 8.32
CA SER A 154 -14.57 2.55 8.49
C SER A 154 -14.91 1.46 9.49
N ASP A 155 -13.91 0.69 9.91
CA ASP A 155 -14.08 -0.42 10.83
C ASP A 155 -13.52 -0.09 12.23
N ALA A 156 -14.38 -0.17 13.25
CA ALA A 156 -13.97 0.03 14.63
C ALA A 156 -13.03 -1.08 15.15
N ALA A 157 -12.94 -2.23 14.48
CA ALA A 157 -11.99 -3.29 14.83
C ALA A 157 -10.53 -2.79 14.84
N ILE A 158 -10.22 -1.71 14.11
CA ILE A 158 -8.87 -1.13 14.07
C ILE A 158 -8.53 -0.27 15.31
N VAL A 159 -9.51 0.01 16.18
CA VAL A 159 -9.33 0.88 17.36
C VAL A 159 -8.19 0.36 18.25
N GLU A 160 -8.15 -0.95 18.48
CA GLU A 160 -7.15 -1.58 19.33
C GLU A 160 -5.76 -1.54 18.70
N ALA A 161 -5.65 -1.80 17.38
CA ALA A 161 -4.40 -1.63 16.63
C ALA A 161 -3.91 -0.17 16.68
N ALA A 162 -4.84 0.80 16.66
CA ALA A 162 -4.57 2.22 16.70
C ALA A 162 -4.48 2.81 18.11
N ALA A 163 -4.36 2.00 19.18
CA ALA A 163 -4.39 2.49 20.56
C ALA A 163 -3.42 3.66 20.82
N ASN A 164 -2.19 3.57 20.29
CA ASN A 164 -1.13 4.57 20.42
C ASN A 164 -1.24 5.75 19.43
N VAL A 165 -2.16 5.69 18.46
CA VAL A 165 -2.36 6.75 17.48
C VAL A 165 -3.18 7.86 18.13
N GLU A 166 -2.72 9.11 18.02
CA GLU A 166 -3.34 10.22 18.75
C GLU A 166 -4.79 10.47 18.34
N TYR A 167 -5.06 10.54 17.04
CA TYR A 167 -6.40 10.79 16.50
C TYR A 167 -6.90 9.63 15.65
N LYS A 168 -8.19 9.34 15.77
CA LYS A 168 -8.87 8.29 15.01
C LYS A 168 -10.10 8.89 14.34
N VAL A 169 -10.24 8.68 13.04
CA VAL A 169 -11.38 9.19 12.25
C VAL A 169 -12.09 8.00 11.61
N PHE A 170 -13.33 7.76 12.02
CA PHE A 170 -14.18 6.68 11.54
C PHE A 170 -15.15 7.18 10.48
N ILE A 171 -15.07 6.62 9.26
CA ILE A 171 -15.94 7.00 8.13
C ILE A 171 -17.10 6.02 8.03
N GLY A 172 -18.33 6.52 8.05
CA GLY A 172 -19.59 5.76 8.03
C GLY A 172 -19.95 5.08 6.70
N SER A 173 -19.03 4.33 6.10
CA SER A 173 -19.25 3.66 4.81
C SER A 173 -19.71 2.21 4.93
N VAL A 174 -19.77 1.64 6.13
CA VAL A 174 -20.21 0.24 6.37
C VAL A 174 -21.41 0.16 7.33
N PRO A 175 -22.27 -0.87 7.21
CA PRO A 175 -23.48 -0.98 8.03
C PRO A 175 -23.23 -1.01 9.54
N TRP A 176 -22.19 -1.71 9.98
CA TRP A 176 -21.83 -1.82 11.41
C TRP A 176 -21.16 -0.56 11.96
N SER A 177 -20.78 0.39 11.10
CA SER A 177 -20.26 1.71 11.51
C SER A 177 -21.36 2.73 11.83
N LYS A 178 -22.66 2.38 11.68
CA LYS A 178 -23.80 3.30 11.82
C LYS A 178 -24.10 3.76 13.25
N LYS A 179 -23.42 3.23 14.27
CA LYS A 179 -23.55 3.74 15.65
C LYS A 179 -22.53 4.85 15.91
N ALA A 180 -22.90 6.09 15.59
CA ALA A 180 -22.12 7.28 15.90
C ALA A 180 -22.01 7.47 17.42
N VAL A 181 -20.80 7.28 17.96
CA VAL A 181 -20.46 7.68 19.33
C VAL A 181 -19.16 8.45 19.25
N GLN A 182 -19.16 9.71 19.69
CA GLN A 182 -17.92 10.36 20.06
C GLN A 182 -17.41 9.63 21.32
N VAL A 183 -16.61 8.58 21.12
CA VAL A 183 -16.16 7.71 22.21
C VAL A 183 -15.21 8.48 23.15
N SER A 184 -14.46 9.46 22.62
CA SER A 184 -13.56 10.33 23.39
C SER A 184 -13.15 11.58 22.60
N SER A 185 -12.40 12.50 23.21
CA SER A 185 -11.94 13.77 22.60
C SER A 185 -11.04 13.62 21.37
N ASN A 186 -10.48 12.42 21.12
CA ASN A 186 -9.58 12.17 20.01
C ASN A 186 -10.11 11.10 19.02
N VAL A 187 -11.36 10.67 19.20
CA VAL A 187 -12.04 9.72 18.32
C VAL A 187 -13.22 10.43 17.67
N PHE A 188 -13.14 10.59 16.36
CA PHE A 188 -14.17 11.22 15.54
C PHE A 188 -14.86 10.16 14.71
N GLN A 189 -16.19 10.19 14.65
CA GLN A 189 -16.97 9.34 13.79
C GLN A 189 -17.87 10.23 12.94
N VAL A 190 -17.84 10.03 11.63
CA VAL A 190 -18.53 10.86 10.64
C VAL A 190 -19.31 9.97 9.69
N THR A 191 -20.36 10.51 9.09
CA THR A 191 -21.25 9.75 8.19
C THR A 191 -20.57 9.38 6.89
N ASP A 192 -19.72 10.25 6.37
CA ASP A 192 -19.11 10.12 5.05
C ASP A 192 -17.85 10.99 4.96
N TRP A 193 -17.19 10.93 3.80
CA TRP A 193 -16.00 11.73 3.52
C TRP A 193 -16.27 13.25 3.49
N SER A 194 -17.47 13.69 3.11
CA SER A 194 -17.82 15.11 3.12
C SER A 194 -17.79 15.67 4.54
N ALA A 195 -18.39 14.96 5.49
CA ALA A 195 -18.32 15.29 6.91
C ALA A 195 -16.89 15.16 7.48
N ALA A 196 -16.10 14.20 6.99
CA ALA A 196 -14.69 14.06 7.39
C ALA A 196 -13.84 15.31 7.08
N LYS A 197 -14.20 16.06 6.04
CA LYS A 197 -13.50 17.30 5.66
C LYS A 197 -13.45 18.31 6.81
N GLU A 198 -14.56 18.46 7.53
CA GLU A 198 -14.66 19.39 8.66
C GLU A 198 -13.79 18.93 9.83
N VAL A 199 -13.78 17.62 10.12
CA VAL A 199 -12.90 17.03 11.14
C VAL A 199 -11.44 17.28 10.81
N PHE A 200 -11.01 17.08 9.57
CA PHE A 200 -9.63 17.36 9.18
C PHE A 200 -9.29 18.85 9.28
N ALA A 201 -10.22 19.75 8.97
CA ALA A 201 -10.00 21.19 9.15
C ALA A 201 -9.77 21.54 10.63
N GLN A 202 -10.58 20.98 11.55
CA GLN A 202 -10.39 21.15 13.00
C GLN A 202 -9.06 20.56 13.47
N LEU A 203 -8.65 19.40 12.95
CA LEU A 203 -7.36 18.79 13.29
C LEU A 203 -6.17 19.59 12.77
N ILE A 204 -6.28 20.20 11.59
CA ILE A 204 -5.23 21.10 11.05
C ILE A 204 -5.04 22.31 11.97
N GLU A 205 -6.14 22.94 12.42
CA GLU A 205 -6.10 24.07 13.34
C GLU A 205 -5.55 23.66 14.71
N LYS A 206 -6.06 22.57 15.28
CA LYS A 206 -5.63 22.05 16.59
C LYS A 206 -4.15 21.67 16.62
N LEU A 207 -3.60 21.25 15.48
CA LEU A 207 -2.21 20.84 15.35
C LEU A 207 -1.32 21.95 14.78
N GLU A 208 -1.86 23.16 14.61
CA GLU A 208 -1.15 24.35 14.15
C GLU A 208 -0.35 24.08 12.86
N LEU A 209 -0.96 23.34 11.92
CA LEU A 209 -0.28 22.91 10.70
C LEU A 209 -0.37 23.98 9.60
N GLU A 210 0.78 24.45 9.15
CA GLU A 210 0.90 25.34 8.01
C GLU A 210 0.93 24.57 6.68
N PRO A 211 0.28 25.09 5.61
CA PRO A 211 0.31 24.46 4.31
C PRO A 211 1.68 24.63 3.65
N ILE A 212 2.16 23.58 2.97
CA ILE A 212 3.42 23.63 2.23
C ILE A 212 3.17 24.16 0.81
N ASP A 213 3.92 25.19 0.40
CA ASP A 213 3.78 25.86 -0.91
C ASP A 213 4.09 24.96 -2.12
N LYS A 214 5.04 24.03 -1.97
CA LYS A 214 5.50 23.14 -3.05
C LYS A 214 5.17 21.70 -2.73
N ILE A 215 4.00 21.25 -3.16
CA ILE A 215 3.56 19.85 -3.02
C ILE A 215 3.79 19.12 -4.32
N PHE A 216 4.59 18.07 -4.25
CA PHE A 216 4.68 17.11 -5.35
C PHE A 216 3.54 16.09 -5.22
N PRO A 217 2.95 15.65 -6.34
CA PRO A 217 2.04 14.52 -6.32
C PRO A 217 2.76 13.30 -5.76
N GLY A 218 2.01 12.44 -5.10
CA GLY A 218 2.49 11.15 -4.62
C GLY A 218 3.11 10.34 -5.76
N PRO A 219 4.08 9.46 -5.44
CA PRO A 219 4.61 8.55 -6.43
C PRO A 219 3.52 7.65 -7.00
N ARG A 220 3.72 7.14 -8.22
CA ARG A 220 2.94 6.00 -8.71
C ARG A 220 3.31 4.77 -7.89
N LEU A 221 2.39 4.27 -7.08
CA LEU A 221 2.56 3.11 -6.20
C LEU A 221 2.84 1.83 -6.99
N SER A 222 2.26 1.69 -8.19
CA SER A 222 2.51 0.56 -9.12
C SER A 222 3.95 0.52 -9.66
N ARG A 223 4.65 1.67 -9.69
CA ARG A 223 6.08 1.70 -10.06
C ARG A 223 6.97 1.25 -8.92
N TYR A 224 6.51 1.39 -7.67
CA TYR A 224 7.19 0.88 -6.48
C TYR A 224 6.72 -0.53 -6.19
N ASN A 225 7.14 -1.44 -7.06
CA ASN A 225 7.10 -2.85 -6.77
C ASN A 225 8.18 -3.11 -5.71
N GLU A 226 7.81 -3.50 -4.49
CA GLU A 226 8.78 -3.68 -3.40
C GLU A 226 9.83 -4.74 -3.75
N ASP A 227 9.52 -5.64 -4.68
CA ASP A 227 10.38 -6.63 -5.29
C ASP A 227 11.31 -6.06 -6.37
N LEU A 228 11.26 -4.76 -6.70
CA LEU A 228 12.12 -4.15 -7.72
C LEU A 228 13.19 -3.22 -7.11
N VAL A 229 14.45 -3.51 -7.41
CA VAL A 229 15.59 -2.65 -7.09
C VAL A 229 16.19 -2.13 -8.40
N THR A 230 16.23 -0.81 -8.56
CA THR A 230 16.89 -0.18 -9.72
C THR A 230 18.30 0.25 -9.36
N VAL A 231 19.28 -0.29 -10.07
CA VAL A 231 20.70 0.00 -9.90
C VAL A 231 21.10 1.22 -10.71
N SER A 232 21.89 2.08 -10.10
CA SER A 232 22.49 3.26 -10.72
C SER A 232 23.99 3.26 -10.45
N THR A 233 24.72 4.04 -11.25
CA THR A 233 26.16 4.26 -11.06
C THR A 233 26.50 5.17 -9.88
N ARG A 234 25.50 5.78 -9.23
CA ARG A 234 25.71 6.75 -8.13
C ARG A 234 26.07 6.10 -6.80
N LYS A 235 25.84 4.80 -6.66
CA LYS A 235 26.05 4.04 -5.42
C LYS A 235 26.84 2.76 -5.72
N PRO A 236 27.70 2.30 -4.80
CA PRO A 236 28.46 1.08 -4.99
C PRO A 236 27.57 -0.17 -4.90
N ALA A 237 28.05 -1.30 -5.44
CA ALA A 237 27.32 -2.57 -5.44
C ALA A 237 26.89 -3.03 -4.04
N VAL A 238 27.75 -2.85 -3.03
CA VAL A 238 27.49 -3.20 -1.62
C VAL A 238 26.23 -2.49 -1.08
N PHE A 239 25.98 -1.24 -1.49
CA PHE A 239 24.78 -0.52 -1.07
C PHE A 239 23.51 -1.22 -1.56
N TYR A 240 23.51 -1.69 -2.81
CA TYR A 240 22.37 -2.40 -3.39
C TYR A 240 22.22 -3.79 -2.77
N ALA A 241 23.32 -4.51 -2.53
CA ALA A 241 23.28 -5.79 -1.81
C ALA A 241 22.66 -5.63 -0.41
N ASN A 242 23.01 -4.57 0.33
CA ASN A 242 22.41 -4.30 1.65
C ASN A 242 20.91 -3.99 1.57
N ILE A 243 20.47 -3.23 0.57
CA ILE A 243 19.04 -2.98 0.33
C ILE A 243 18.31 -4.30 0.04
N ILE A 244 18.88 -5.13 -0.82
CA ILE A 244 18.30 -6.42 -1.21
C ILE A 244 18.24 -7.37 0.01
N ASN A 245 19.30 -7.46 0.81
CA ASN A 245 19.30 -8.21 2.07
C ASN A 245 18.24 -7.70 3.05
N SER A 246 18.08 -6.38 3.17
CA SER A 246 17.03 -5.78 4.00
C SER A 246 15.64 -6.19 3.51
N LYS A 247 15.43 -6.26 2.20
CA LYS A 247 14.16 -6.68 1.59
C LYS A 247 13.91 -8.18 1.74
N PHE A 248 14.93 -9.03 1.64
CA PHE A 248 14.84 -10.45 1.99
C PHE A 248 14.55 -10.66 3.48
N THR A 249 15.08 -9.79 4.35
CA THR A 249 14.77 -9.80 5.79
C THR A 249 13.31 -9.39 6.05
N GLN A 250 12.73 -8.59 5.16
CA GLN A 250 11.28 -8.31 5.09
C GLN A 250 10.50 -9.43 4.39
N LYS A 251 11.05 -10.65 4.35
CA LYS A 251 10.46 -11.89 3.83
C LYS A 251 10.06 -11.86 2.34
N GLN A 252 10.73 -11.07 1.51
CA GLN A 252 10.61 -11.25 0.06
C GLN A 252 11.31 -12.53 -0.38
N GLU A 253 10.65 -13.37 -1.17
CA GLU A 253 11.28 -14.58 -1.72
C GLU A 253 12.09 -14.30 -2.99
N SER A 254 11.68 -13.28 -3.74
CA SER A 254 12.28 -12.92 -5.02
C SER A 254 12.35 -11.40 -5.18
N ILE A 255 13.51 -10.93 -5.67
CA ILE A 255 13.75 -9.53 -6.02
C ILE A 255 14.26 -9.42 -7.44
N ARG A 256 13.59 -8.58 -8.23
CA ARG A 256 14.05 -8.10 -9.52
C ARG A 256 15.06 -6.97 -9.33
N LEU A 257 16.24 -7.15 -9.89
CA LEU A 257 17.29 -6.15 -9.96
C LEU A 257 17.39 -5.64 -11.40
N GLN A 258 17.09 -4.37 -11.63
CA GLN A 258 17.16 -3.75 -12.97
C GLN A 258 18.31 -2.75 -13.05
N ALA A 259 19.02 -2.75 -14.18
CA ALA A 259 20.11 -1.82 -14.43
C ALA A 259 20.07 -1.27 -15.85
N SER A 260 20.34 0.04 -15.99
CA SER A 260 20.68 0.63 -17.28
C SER A 260 22.07 0.17 -17.74
N GLU A 261 22.39 0.32 -19.03
CA GLU A 261 23.69 0.01 -19.63
C GLU A 261 24.88 0.41 -18.74
N ALA A 262 24.92 1.67 -18.29
CA ALA A 262 26.00 2.20 -17.47
C ALA A 262 26.10 1.55 -16.07
N ALA A 263 25.01 0.96 -15.56
CA ALA A 263 24.92 0.37 -14.23
C ALA A 263 24.95 -1.17 -14.22
N ILE A 264 25.12 -1.81 -15.38
CA ILE A 264 25.13 -3.29 -15.52
C ILE A 264 26.20 -3.91 -14.61
N THR A 265 27.43 -3.39 -14.65
CA THR A 265 28.55 -3.90 -13.83
C THR A 265 28.23 -3.84 -12.35
N THR A 266 27.65 -2.72 -11.87
CA THR A 266 27.25 -2.56 -10.46
C THR A 266 26.19 -3.56 -10.06
N ALA A 267 25.24 -3.87 -10.95
CA ALA A 267 24.17 -4.82 -10.67
C ALA A 267 24.67 -6.26 -10.59
N VAL A 268 25.56 -6.65 -11.51
CA VAL A 268 26.23 -7.97 -11.48
C VAL A 268 27.06 -8.10 -10.21
N GLN A 269 27.85 -7.08 -9.85
CA GLN A 269 28.62 -7.09 -8.60
C GLN A 269 27.71 -7.21 -7.36
N ALA A 270 26.56 -6.54 -7.33
CA ALA A 270 25.62 -6.64 -6.22
C ALA A 270 25.05 -8.05 -6.09
N ALA A 271 24.66 -8.67 -7.21
CA ALA A 271 24.19 -10.05 -7.25
C ALA A 271 25.29 -11.04 -6.78
N GLU A 272 26.54 -10.86 -7.22
CA GLU A 272 27.66 -11.70 -6.79
C GLU A 272 27.98 -11.57 -5.30
N ILE A 273 27.87 -10.36 -4.72
CA ILE A 273 28.00 -10.17 -3.27
C ILE A 273 26.93 -10.99 -2.53
N LEU A 274 25.67 -10.92 -2.96
CA LEU A 274 24.57 -11.66 -2.34
C LEU A 274 24.74 -13.18 -2.45
N ARG A 275 25.21 -13.65 -3.60
CA ARG A 275 25.55 -15.06 -3.84
C ARG A 275 26.70 -15.52 -2.95
N SER A 276 27.76 -14.72 -2.83
CA SER A 276 28.92 -15.01 -2.00
C SER A 276 28.59 -15.02 -0.50
N GLN A 277 27.61 -14.21 -0.09
CA GLN A 277 27.06 -14.21 1.27
C GLN A 277 26.04 -15.33 1.53
N ASN A 278 25.73 -16.15 0.51
CA ASN A 278 24.68 -17.17 0.55
C ASN A 278 23.30 -16.62 0.95
N ASN A 279 23.03 -15.36 0.60
CA ASN A 279 21.73 -14.71 0.88
C ASN A 279 20.77 -14.85 -0.29
N ALA A 280 21.27 -14.93 -1.53
CA ALA A 280 20.44 -15.00 -2.73
C ALA A 280 21.12 -15.74 -3.88
N ILE A 281 20.32 -16.31 -4.77
CA ILE A 281 20.76 -16.87 -6.05
C ILE A 281 20.06 -16.16 -7.22
N THR A 282 20.79 -15.93 -8.30
CA THR A 282 20.20 -15.44 -9.54
C THR A 282 19.49 -16.58 -10.25
N THR A 283 18.17 -16.52 -10.38
CA THR A 283 17.34 -17.55 -11.01
C THR A 283 17.00 -17.24 -12.46
N LYS A 284 17.04 -15.97 -12.85
CA LYS A 284 16.79 -15.54 -14.23
C LYS A 284 17.63 -14.33 -14.58
N ILE A 285 18.15 -14.34 -15.80
CA ILE A 285 18.85 -13.21 -16.42
C ILE A 285 18.10 -12.85 -17.70
N SER A 286 17.71 -11.59 -17.85
CA SER A 286 17.04 -11.10 -19.05
C SER A 286 17.69 -9.81 -19.52
N THR A 287 17.98 -9.73 -20.81
CA THR A 287 18.40 -8.49 -21.46
C THR A 287 17.23 -7.93 -22.26
N ARG A 288 17.01 -6.63 -22.11
CA ARG A 288 16.00 -5.86 -22.85
C ARG A 288 16.71 -4.67 -23.51
N TYR A 289 15.99 -3.99 -24.39
CA TYR A 289 16.42 -2.71 -24.92
C TYR A 289 15.46 -1.62 -24.44
N ALA A 290 16.00 -0.53 -23.91
CA ALA A 290 15.26 0.69 -23.62
C ALA A 290 15.52 1.70 -24.75
N LEU A 291 14.50 2.44 -25.18
CA LEU A 291 14.67 3.51 -26.16
C LEU A 291 15.17 4.76 -25.45
N ASN A 292 16.44 5.11 -25.64
CA ASN A 292 16.99 6.37 -25.20
C ASN A 292 16.69 7.44 -26.26
N ARG A 293 16.05 8.54 -25.87
CA ARG A 293 15.76 9.68 -26.76
C ARG A 293 16.52 10.92 -26.28
N PRO A 294 17.80 11.10 -26.67
CA PRO A 294 18.47 12.38 -26.51
C PRO A 294 17.71 13.44 -27.31
N LYS A 295 17.66 14.68 -26.79
CA LYS A 295 16.94 15.80 -27.42
C LYS A 295 17.38 16.07 -28.86
N ASP A 296 18.63 15.75 -29.21
CA ASP A 296 19.26 16.25 -30.44
C ASP A 296 19.68 15.16 -31.46
N ARG A 297 19.46 13.86 -31.19
CA ARG A 297 20.07 12.78 -32.00
C ARG A 297 19.17 11.62 -32.42
N GLY A 298 17.85 11.78 -32.34
CA GLY A 298 16.93 10.66 -32.60
C GLY A 298 17.07 9.55 -31.54
N GLY A 299 16.05 8.72 -31.40
CA GLY A 299 16.06 7.67 -30.39
C GLY A 299 16.96 6.49 -30.79
N TYR A 300 17.81 6.00 -29.88
CA TYR A 300 18.55 4.75 -30.08
C TYR A 300 18.29 3.76 -28.93
N ARG A 301 18.41 2.48 -29.22
CA ARG A 301 18.17 1.40 -28.24
C ARG A 301 19.41 1.20 -27.39
N VAL A 302 19.27 1.31 -26.07
CA VAL A 302 20.32 1.00 -25.09
C VAL A 302 19.98 -0.30 -24.36
N PRO A 303 20.97 -1.17 -24.07
CA PRO A 303 20.73 -2.38 -23.32
C PRO A 303 20.30 -2.09 -21.88
N LYS A 304 19.40 -2.92 -21.38
CA LYS A 304 18.94 -2.96 -19.99
C LYS A 304 19.07 -4.39 -19.49
N LEU A 305 19.63 -4.55 -18.31
CA LEU A 305 19.72 -5.85 -17.63
C LEU A 305 18.61 -5.96 -16.58
N GLU A 306 18.00 -7.12 -16.49
CA GLU A 306 17.13 -7.53 -15.40
C GLU A 306 17.60 -8.89 -14.86
N LEU A 307 17.86 -8.94 -13.56
CA LEU A 307 18.16 -10.17 -12.82
C LEU A 307 17.01 -10.47 -11.87
N VAL A 308 16.60 -11.72 -11.77
CA VAL A 308 15.71 -12.20 -10.70
C VAL A 308 16.56 -12.91 -9.66
N LEU A 309 16.52 -12.42 -8.43
CA LEU A 309 17.29 -12.91 -7.29
C LEU A 309 16.33 -13.56 -6.30
N ASN A 310 16.47 -14.86 -6.07
CA ASN A 310 15.67 -15.55 -5.07
C ASN A 310 16.46 -15.68 -3.77
N CYS A 311 15.79 -15.45 -2.63
CA CYS A 311 16.37 -15.65 -1.31
C CYS A 311 16.77 -17.12 -1.13
N VAL A 312 17.93 -17.37 -0.55
CA VAL A 312 18.34 -18.73 -0.16
C VAL A 312 17.73 -19.04 1.19
N ALA A 313 16.92 -20.10 1.28
CA ALA A 313 16.36 -20.56 2.54
C ALA A 313 17.50 -20.81 3.54
N ARG A 314 17.47 -20.12 4.69
CA ARG A 314 18.42 -20.39 5.78
C ARG A 314 18.16 -21.82 6.25
N LYS A 315 19.15 -22.72 6.10
CA LYS A 315 19.10 -24.02 6.76
C LYS A 315 18.93 -23.75 8.27
N ALA A 316 17.87 -24.30 8.83
CA ALA A 316 17.63 -24.32 10.27
C ALA A 316 18.77 -25.06 10.99
#